data_AF-A0A6I1W7F2-F1
#
_entry.id   AF-A0A6I1W7F2-F1
#
_cell.length_a   1.000
_cell.length_b   1.000
_cell.length_c   1.000
_cell.angle_alpha   90.00
_cell.angle_beta   90.00
_cell.angle_gamma   90.00
#
_symmetry.space_group_name_H-M   'P 1'
#
loop_
_entity.id
_entity.type
_entity.pdbx_description
1 polymer ?
#
loop_
_entity_poly.entity_id
_entity_poly.type
_entity_poly.pdbx_seq_one_letter_code
_entity_poly.pdbx_strand_id
1 'polypeptide(L)'
;ECFMQNLLSYDGTQAVKSGVIEQYTGDTPFSWVDGEDVARVAAQALLHPDTHAGQTYRLGYDVQSYGDVATIMTRVLGQPFRYDAQPPEVFLENM
;
A
#
# COMPACT_ATOMS: atom_id res chain seq x y z
N GLU A 1 7.11 -1.39 -4.73
CA GLU A 1 6.14 -1.88 -3.74
C GLU A 1 5.36 -0.68 -3.19
N CYS A 2 4.14 -0.89 -2.70
CA CYS A 2 3.35 0.10 -1.97
C CYS A 2 3.41 -0.20 -0.46
N PHE A 3 3.51 0.82 0.38
CA PHE A 3 3.43 0.62 1.84
C PHE A 3 1.99 0.40 2.27
N MET A 4 1.75 -0.59 3.12
CA MET A 4 0.44 -0.82 3.74
C MET A 4 -0.02 0.40 4.55
N GLN A 5 0.91 1.15 5.14
CA GLN A 5 0.60 2.38 5.87
C GLN A 5 -0.09 3.44 4.99
N ASN A 6 0.07 3.40 3.66
CA ASN A 6 -0.62 4.32 2.75
C ASN A 6 -2.15 4.11 2.74
N LEU A 7 -2.65 2.99 3.27
CA LEU A 7 -4.08 2.73 3.45
C LEU A 7 -4.69 3.51 4.63
N LEU A 8 -3.86 4.12 5.48
CA LEU A 8 -4.32 4.99 6.57
C LEU A 8 -4.43 6.44 6.08
N SER A 9 -3.35 6.94 5.49
CA SER A 9 -3.26 8.27 4.92
C SER A 9 -2.07 8.38 3.99
N TYR A 10 -2.16 9.27 3.02
CA TYR A 10 -1.05 9.64 2.14
C TYR A 10 -1.01 11.17 2.02
N ASP A 11 0.15 11.76 2.27
CA ASP A 11 0.35 13.23 2.22
C ASP A 11 -0.70 14.04 3.01
N GLY A 12 -0.99 13.61 4.24
CA GLY A 12 -2.00 14.25 5.10
C GLY A 12 -3.45 14.04 4.68
N THR A 13 -3.71 13.35 3.57
CA THR A 13 -5.05 13.01 3.09
C THR A 13 -5.42 11.60 3.56
N GLN A 14 -6.61 11.45 4.13
CA GLN A 14 -7.13 10.13 4.49
C GLN A 14 -7.32 9.26 3.24
N ALA A 15 -6.81 8.04 3.27
CA ALA A 15 -6.90 7.12 2.14
C ALA A 15 -8.33 6.57 1.96
N VAL A 16 -9.14 6.61 3.01
CA VAL A 16 -10.53 6.16 3.01
C VAL A 16 -11.44 7.24 3.55
N LYS A 17 -12.48 7.60 2.80
CA LYS A 17 -13.54 8.54 3.22
C LYS A 17 -14.88 7.82 3.20
N SER A 18 -15.54 7.73 4.35
CA SER A 18 -16.85 7.08 4.48
C SER A 18 -16.90 5.65 3.90
N GLY A 19 -15.84 4.87 4.11
CA GLY A 19 -15.72 3.49 3.59
C GLY A 19 -15.36 3.40 2.10
N VAL A 20 -15.09 4.52 1.42
CA VAL A 20 -14.69 4.55 0.01
C VAL A 20 -13.20 4.82 -0.11
N ILE A 21 -12.51 3.93 -0.83
CA ILE A 21 -11.13 4.12 -1.28
C ILE A 21 -11.21 4.73 -2.68
N GLU A 22 -10.66 5.93 -2.88
CA GLU A 22 -10.61 6.60 -4.19
C GLU A 22 -9.17 6.64 -4.67
N GLN A 23 -8.89 5.97 -5.79
CA GLN A 23 -7.55 5.88 -6.38
C GLN A 23 -7.62 5.80 -7.89
N TYR A 24 -6.54 6.20 -8.56
CA TYR A 24 -6.49 6.42 -10.00
C TYR A 24 -5.94 5.24 -10.82
N THR A 25 -5.92 4.05 -10.23
CA THR A 25 -5.12 2.92 -10.72
C THR A 25 -5.95 1.77 -11.30
N GLY A 26 -7.27 1.92 -11.33
CA GLY A 26 -8.19 0.89 -11.79
C GLY A 26 -7.96 -0.43 -11.05
N ASP A 27 -8.10 -1.55 -11.76
CA ASP A 27 -7.93 -2.89 -11.18
C ASP A 27 -6.46 -3.33 -11.10
N THR A 28 -5.51 -2.40 -11.20
CA THR A 28 -4.08 -2.74 -11.20
C THR A 28 -3.68 -3.34 -9.84
N PRO A 29 -3.06 -4.53 -9.82
CA PRO A 29 -2.54 -5.09 -8.59
C PRO A 29 -1.21 -4.44 -8.19
N PHE A 30 -1.02 -4.25 -6.89
CA PHE A 30 0.23 -3.76 -6.30
C PHE A 30 0.88 -4.83 -5.45
N SER A 31 2.21 -4.87 -5.45
CA SER A 31 2.93 -5.55 -4.38
C SER A 31 2.96 -4.67 -3.13
N TRP A 32 2.50 -5.22 -2.00
CA TRP A 32 2.40 -4.52 -0.73
C TRP A 32 3.52 -4.93 0.23
N VAL A 33 4.00 -3.95 1.00
CA VAL A 33 4.99 -4.15 2.07
C VAL A 33 4.61 -3.35 3.33
N ASP A 34 4.94 -3.86 4.52
CA ASP A 34 4.65 -3.23 5.80
C ASP A 34 5.92 -2.51 6.19
N GLY A 35 5.80 -1.23 6.56
CA GLY A 35 6.94 -0.43 7.01
C GLY A 35 7.70 -1.09 8.17
N GLU A 36 7.01 -1.80 9.07
CA GLU A 36 7.64 -2.52 10.18
C GLU A 36 8.52 -3.68 9.71
N ASP A 37 8.11 -4.40 8.66
CA ASP A 37 8.93 -5.46 8.06
C ASP A 37 10.14 -4.89 7.34
N VAL A 38 9.99 -3.76 6.63
CA VAL A 38 11.12 -3.04 6.05
C VAL A 38 12.09 -2.59 7.14
N ALA A 39 11.60 -2.07 8.27
CA ALA A 39 12.44 -1.67 9.40
C ALA A 39 13.21 -2.86 9.99
N ARG A 40 12.59 -4.03 10.12
CA ARG A 40 13.27 -5.26 10.57
C ARG A 40 14.37 -5.70 9.62
N VAL A 41 14.11 -5.69 8.31
CA VAL A 41 15.13 -6.02 7.31
C VAL A 41 16.27 -5.00 7.34
N ALA A 42 15.96 -3.71 7.42
CA ALA A 42 16.97 -2.65 7.52
C ALA A 42 17.86 -2.83 8.76
N ALA A 43 17.26 -3.15 9.92
CA ALA A 43 18.01 -3.42 11.13
C ALA A 43 19.00 -4.59 10.96
N GLN A 44 18.56 -5.70 10.34
CA GLN A 44 19.44 -6.84 10.05
C GLN A 44 20.55 -6.48 9.06
N ALA A 45 20.23 -5.74 8.00
CA ALA A 45 21.21 -5.30 7.00
C ALA A 45 22.30 -4.42 7.60
N LEU A 46 21.93 -3.52 8.52
CA LEU A 46 22.87 -2.63 9.22
C LEU A 46 23.73 -3.36 10.26
N LEU A 47 23.18 -4.36 10.94
CA LEU A 47 23.90 -5.16 11.94
C LEU A 47 24.87 -6.17 11.32
N HIS A 48 24.62 -6.60 10.08
CA HIS A 48 25.41 -7.63 9.40
C HIS A 48 25.89 -7.17 8.01
N PRO A 49 26.72 -6.11 7.94
CA PRO A 49 27.15 -5.53 6.67
C PRO A 49 27.97 -6.50 5.81
N ASP A 50 28.74 -7.40 6.41
CA ASP A 50 29.52 -8.42 5.68
C ASP A 50 28.62 -9.35 4.83
N THR A 51 27.35 -9.50 5.21
CA THR A 51 26.37 -10.32 4.49
C THR A 51 25.50 -9.48 3.55
N HIS A 52 25.13 -8.26 3.95
CA HIS A 52 24.09 -7.49 3.28
C HIS A 52 24.57 -6.26 2.49
N ALA A 53 25.84 -5.85 2.63
CA ALA A 53 26.36 -4.68 1.91
C ALA A 53 26.26 -4.87 0.38
N GLY A 54 25.75 -3.85 -0.31
CA GLY A 54 25.56 -3.85 -1.75
C GLY A 54 24.45 -4.78 -2.27
N GLN A 55 23.70 -5.44 -1.38
CA GLN A 55 22.57 -6.29 -1.76
C GLN A 55 21.28 -5.47 -1.94
N THR A 56 20.41 -5.96 -2.82
CA THR A 56 19.07 -5.40 -3.05
C THR A 56 18.04 -6.49 -2.78
N TYR A 57 17.10 -6.21 -1.88
CA TYR A 57 16.02 -7.12 -1.52
C TYR A 57 14.68 -6.56 -2.02
N ARG A 58 13.89 -7.41 -2.68
CA ARG A 58 12.48 -7.13 -2.94
C ARG A 58 11.67 -7.61 -1.75
N LEU A 59 10.87 -6.72 -1.18
CA LEU A 59 10.13 -6.97 0.06
C LEU A 59 8.61 -6.99 -0.14
N GLY A 60 8.14 -6.99 -1.39
CA GLY A 60 6.72 -7.18 -1.69
C GLY A 60 6.30 -8.62 -1.40
N TYR A 61 5.34 -8.81 -0.51
CA TYR A 61 4.95 -10.14 -0.03
C TYR A 61 3.49 -10.51 -0.37
N ASP A 62 2.63 -9.53 -0.66
CA ASP A 62 1.26 -9.76 -1.08
C ASP A 62 0.92 -8.91 -2.31
N VAL A 63 0.05 -9.42 -3.17
CA VAL A 63 -0.33 -8.78 -4.43
C VAL A 63 -1.83 -8.57 -4.42
N GLN A 64 -2.25 -7.31 -4.26
CA GLN A 64 -3.66 -6.94 -4.12
C GLN A 64 -3.95 -5.68 -4.93
N SER A 65 -5.09 -5.64 -5.62
CA SER A 65 -5.68 -4.40 -6.12
C SER A 65 -6.37 -3.62 -4.98
N TYR A 66 -6.74 -2.37 -5.19
CA TYR A 66 -7.55 -1.64 -4.21
C TYR A 66 -8.95 -2.25 -4.01
N GLY A 67 -9.50 -2.93 -5.03
CA GLY A 67 -10.74 -3.69 -4.91
C GLY A 67 -10.61 -4.89 -3.96
N ASP A 68 -9.48 -5.60 -4.05
CA ASP A 68 -9.18 -6.71 -3.13
C ASP A 68 -8.96 -6.19 -1.70
N VAL A 69 -8.24 -5.06 -1.55
CA VAL A 69 -8.04 -4.40 -0.26
C VAL A 69 -9.38 -4.02 0.37
N ALA A 70 -10.30 -3.40 -0.37
CA ALA A 70 -11.64 -3.07 0.12
C ALA A 70 -12.43 -4.33 0.57
N THR A 71 -12.29 -5.43 -0.15
CA THR A 71 -12.89 -6.72 0.22
C THR A 71 -12.32 -7.27 1.52
N ILE A 72 -10.99 -7.22 1.69
CA ILE A 72 -10.28 -7.64 2.90
C ILE A 72 -10.72 -6.77 4.09
N MET A 73 -10.73 -5.44 3.92
CA MET A 73 -11.16 -4.50 4.96
C MET A 73 -12.60 -4.76 5.38
N THR A 74 -13.51 -4.99 4.43
CA THR A 74 -14.91 -5.33 4.71
C THR A 74 -15.01 -6.58 5.58
N ARG A 75 -14.30 -7.64 5.20
CA ARG A 75 -14.30 -8.91 5.92
C ARG A 75 -13.72 -8.77 7.34
N VAL A 76 -12.61 -8.06 7.49
CA VAL A 76 -11.87 -7.97 8.76
C VAL A 76 -12.53 -7.00 9.74
N LEU A 77 -13.05 -5.87 9.24
CA LEU A 77 -13.59 -4.80 10.07
C LEU A 77 -15.11 -4.90 10.27
N GLY A 78 -15.80 -5.78 9.53
CA GLY A 78 -17.24 -6.03 9.70
C GLY A 78 -18.15 -4.89 9.26
N GLN A 79 -17.66 -3.95 8.45
CA GLN A 79 -18.43 -2.86 7.87
C GLN A 79 -18.12 -2.70 6.36
N PRO A 80 -19.02 -2.14 5.54
CA PRO A 80 -18.80 -2.06 4.11
C PRO A 80 -17.65 -1.12 3.73
N PHE A 81 -16.72 -1.62 2.92
CA PHE A 81 -15.75 -0.83 2.16
C PHE A 81 -15.91 -1.10 0.67
N ARG A 82 -15.67 -0.08 -0.16
CA ARG A 82 -15.62 -0.23 -1.61
C ARG A 82 -14.47 0.56 -2.21
N TYR A 83 -14.00 0.09 -3.35
CA TYR A 83 -13.06 0.83 -4.18
C TYR A 83 -13.81 1.57 -5.29
N ASP A 84 -13.47 2.84 -5.49
CA ASP A 84 -13.96 3.70 -6.56
C ASP A 84 -12.78 4.17 -7.42
N ALA A 85 -12.61 3.52 -8.57
CA ALA A 85 -11.54 3.85 -9.49
C ALA A 85 -11.83 5.17 -10.19
N GLN A 86 -11.04 6.20 -9.88
CA GLN A 86 -11.12 7.48 -10.57
C GLN A 86 -10.28 7.46 -11.85
N PRO A 87 -10.70 8.17 -12.92
CA PRO A 87 -9.86 8.31 -14.11
C PRO A 87 -8.54 9.03 -13.77
N PRO A 88 -7.40 8.59 -14.32
CA PRO A 88 -6.10 9.23 -14.06
C PRO A 88 -6.03 10.69 -14.51
N GLU A 89 -6.88 11.11 -15.45
CA GLU A 89 -7.02 12.49 -15.88
C GLU A 89 -7.45 13.40 -14.72
N VAL A 90 -8.31 12.92 -13.81
CA VAL A 90 -8.73 13.67 -12.61
C VAL A 90 -7.55 13.94 -11.68
N PHE A 91 -6.60 13.00 -11.57
CA PHE A 91 -5.38 13.24 -10.81
C PHE A 91 -4.53 14.34 -11.45
N LEU A 92 -4.31 14.25 -12.76
CA LEU A 92 -3.49 15.20 -13.51
C LEU A 92 -4.04 16.63 -13.43
N GLU A 93 -5.35 16.80 -13.47
CA GLU A 93 -6.01 18.12 -13.40
C GLU A 93 -5.93 18.77 -12.01
N ASN A 94 -5.73 17.99 -10.95
CA ASN A 94 -5.75 18.44 -9.56
C ASN A 94 -4.36 18.48 -8.88
N MET A 95 -3.28 18.21 -9.62
CA MET A 95 -1.90 18.42 -9.16
C MET A 95 -1.52 19.90 -9.16
#